data_AF-A0A953W5P3-F1
#
_entry.id   AF-A0A953W5P3-F1
#
_cell.length_a   1.000
_cell.length_b   1.000
_cell.length_c   1.000
_cell.angle_alpha   90.00
_cell.angle_beta   90.00
_cell.angle_gamma   90.00
#
_symmetry.space_group_name_H-M   'P 1'
#
loop_
_entity.id
_entity.type
_entity.pdbx_description
1 polymer ?
#
loop_
_entity_poly.entity_id
_entity_poly.type
_entity_poly.pdbx_seq_one_letter_code
_entity_poly.pdbx_strand_id
1 'polypeptide(L)'
;MSGADKPITPPLEHLPAEDAPAPTLKGIEAIRDTWRRLPMKPGVYRMIGADGEVLYVGKAKSLKNRVGQYAQGRGHTNAIYRMIHQTVSMEVIVTATETEALLLETNMIKRLRPRYNVLMRDDKSFP
;
A
#
# COMPACT_ATOMS: atom_id res chain seq x y z
N MET A 1 -52.02 -10.61 -26.82
CA MET A 1 -51.15 -9.52 -26.33
C MET A 1 -50.43 -10.03 -25.11
N SER A 2 -49.14 -10.37 -25.25
CA SER A 2 -48.34 -11.02 -24.22
C SER A 2 -47.78 -9.96 -23.27
N GLY A 3 -48.27 -9.93 -22.04
CA GLY A 3 -47.74 -9.06 -20.99
C GLY A 3 -46.42 -9.64 -20.48
N ALA A 4 -45.31 -9.07 -20.92
CA ALA A 4 -43.99 -9.41 -20.42
C ALA A 4 -43.86 -8.90 -18.99
N ASP A 5 -43.82 -9.82 -18.04
CA ASP A 5 -43.48 -9.55 -16.65
C ASP A 5 -41.99 -9.16 -16.59
N LYS A 6 -41.71 -7.87 -16.39
CA LYS A 6 -40.32 -7.40 -16.23
C LYS A 6 -39.89 -7.75 -14.81
N PRO A 7 -38.76 -8.49 -14.62
CA PRO A 7 -38.25 -8.71 -13.29
C PRO A 7 -37.90 -7.36 -12.65
N ILE A 8 -38.46 -7.12 -11.46
CA ILE A 8 -38.09 -6.00 -10.59
C ILE A 8 -36.69 -6.31 -10.08
N THR A 9 -35.68 -5.69 -10.69
CA THR A 9 -34.34 -5.66 -10.10
C THR A 9 -34.42 -4.78 -8.85
N PRO A 10 -34.06 -5.27 -7.65
CA PRO A 10 -34.00 -4.40 -6.49
C PRO A 10 -32.95 -3.30 -6.71
N PRO A 11 -33.17 -2.08 -6.21
CA PRO A 11 -32.15 -1.03 -6.23
C PRO A 11 -30.90 -1.52 -5.52
N LEU A 12 -29.74 -1.36 -6.15
CA LEU A 12 -28.44 -1.54 -5.50
C LEU A 12 -28.18 -0.36 -4.56
N GLU A 13 -28.91 -0.30 -3.45
CA GLU A 13 -28.68 0.68 -2.40
C GLU A 13 -27.76 0.10 -1.32
N HIS A 14 -26.69 0.85 -1.06
CA HIS A 14 -25.67 0.68 -0.01
C HIS A 14 -24.68 -0.48 -0.18
N LEU A 15 -23.66 -0.23 -1.01
CA LEU A 15 -22.32 -0.72 -0.66
C LEU A 15 -21.85 0.06 0.58
N PRO A 16 -21.42 -0.59 1.67
CA PRO A 16 -20.94 0.11 2.85
C PRO A 16 -19.57 0.67 2.54
N ALA A 17 -19.52 1.91 2.04
CA ALA A 17 -18.27 2.63 1.80
C ALA A 17 -18.12 3.91 2.66
N GLU A 18 -19.07 4.24 3.55
CA GLU A 18 -19.03 5.54 4.25
C GLU A 18 -18.80 5.49 5.77
N ASP A 19 -18.83 4.32 6.42
CA ASP A 19 -18.62 4.21 7.88
C ASP A 19 -17.44 3.32 8.27
N ALA A 20 -16.39 3.24 7.44
CA ALA A 20 -15.15 2.64 7.89
C ALA A 20 -14.54 3.54 9.00
N PRO A 21 -14.36 3.05 10.24
CA PRO A 21 -13.81 3.87 11.30
C PRO A 21 -12.43 4.39 10.87
N ALA A 22 -12.17 5.67 11.17
CA ALA A 22 -10.89 6.29 10.88
C ALA A 22 -9.76 5.40 11.43
N PRO A 23 -8.69 5.17 10.65
CA PRO A 23 -7.61 4.28 11.06
C PRO A 23 -7.01 4.78 12.39
N THR A 24 -7.04 3.91 13.41
CA THR A 24 -6.59 4.24 14.77
C THR A 24 -5.08 4.47 14.84
N LEU A 25 -4.32 3.89 13.89
CA LEU A 25 -2.87 4.03 13.79
C LEU A 25 -2.50 4.81 12.53
N LYS A 26 -1.47 5.66 12.64
CA LYS A 26 -0.95 6.44 11.51
C LYS A 26 0.57 6.57 11.61
N GLY A 27 1.19 6.92 10.50
CA GLY A 27 2.60 7.26 10.48
C GLY A 27 3.50 6.08 10.82
N ILE A 28 4.52 6.38 11.62
CA ILE A 28 5.46 5.38 12.13
C ILE A 28 4.74 4.28 12.94
N GLU A 29 3.63 4.59 13.61
CA GLU A 29 2.92 3.60 14.45
C GLU A 29 2.23 2.53 13.59
N ALA A 30 1.53 2.94 12.52
CA ALA A 30 0.96 2.01 11.55
C ALA A 30 2.02 1.11 10.90
N ILE A 31 3.18 1.70 10.56
CA ILE A 31 4.31 0.96 10.00
C ILE A 31 4.90 -0.02 11.04
N ARG A 32 5.06 0.39 12.30
CA ARG A 32 5.57 -0.46 13.38
C ARG A 32 4.66 -1.64 13.66
N ASP A 33 3.35 -1.41 13.66
CA ASP A 33 2.36 -2.46 13.84
C ASP A 33 2.49 -3.55 12.77
N THR A 34 2.55 -3.14 11.49
CA THR A 34 2.81 -4.07 10.38
C THR A 34 4.16 -4.77 10.54
N TRP A 35 5.22 -4.00 10.78
CA TRP A 35 6.60 -4.49 10.89
C TRP A 35 6.73 -5.63 11.91
N ARG A 36 6.05 -5.57 13.05
CA ARG A 36 6.11 -6.61 14.10
C ARG A 36 5.73 -8.00 13.56
N ARG A 37 4.82 -8.08 12.60
CA ARG A 37 4.30 -9.33 12.03
C ARG A 37 5.01 -9.81 10.75
N LEU A 38 5.97 -9.05 10.21
CA LEU A 38 6.59 -9.38 8.92
C LEU A 38 7.58 -10.56 8.99
N PRO A 39 7.64 -11.39 7.94
CA PRO A 39 8.67 -12.41 7.81
C PRO A 39 9.98 -11.83 7.28
N MET A 40 11.08 -12.56 7.50
CA MET A 40 12.36 -12.33 6.83
C MET A 40 12.36 -13.03 5.46
N LYS A 41 11.44 -12.64 4.58
CA LYS A 41 11.27 -13.19 3.22
C LYS A 41 11.21 -12.06 2.18
N PRO A 42 11.48 -12.35 0.90
CA PRO A 42 11.28 -11.38 -0.16
C PRO A 42 9.79 -11.10 -0.38
N GLY A 43 9.50 -9.95 -0.96
CA GLY A 43 8.13 -9.57 -1.30
C GLY A 43 7.98 -8.11 -1.68
N VAL A 44 6.72 -7.70 -1.86
CA VAL A 44 6.31 -6.34 -2.20
C VAL A 44 5.42 -5.81 -1.10
N TYR A 45 5.57 -4.53 -0.77
CA TYR A 45 4.71 -3.83 0.19
C TYR A 45 4.10 -2.58 -0.44
N ARG A 46 2.92 -2.22 0.05
CA ARG A 46 2.22 -0.97 -0.22
C ARG A 46 2.10 -0.15 1.04
N MET A 47 2.30 1.16 0.93
CA MET A 47 1.90 2.13 1.93
C MET A 47 0.61 2.81 1.47
N ILE A 48 -0.40 2.85 2.34
CA ILE A 48 -1.75 3.27 2.00
C ILE A 48 -2.12 4.52 2.82
N GLY A 49 -2.75 5.49 2.16
CA GLY A 49 -3.24 6.74 2.75
C GLY A 49 -4.63 6.61 3.38
N ALA A 50 -5.07 7.68 4.04
CA ALA A 50 -6.33 7.69 4.79
C ALA A 50 -7.59 7.50 3.91
N ASP A 51 -7.51 7.89 2.65
CA ASP A 51 -8.53 7.73 1.61
C ASP A 51 -8.44 6.39 0.86
N GLY A 52 -7.56 5.48 1.29
CA GLY A 52 -7.28 4.23 0.60
C GLY A 52 -6.32 4.37 -0.59
N GLU A 53 -5.76 5.56 -0.85
CA GLU A 53 -4.82 5.76 -1.94
C GLU A 53 -3.52 4.97 -1.70
N VAL A 54 -2.97 4.36 -2.76
CA VAL A 54 -1.64 3.75 -2.68
C VAL A 54 -0.59 4.85 -2.83
N LEU A 55 0.03 5.20 -1.72
CA LEU A 55 1.06 6.24 -1.63
C LEU A 55 2.37 5.78 -2.28
N TYR A 56 2.76 4.53 -2.00
CA TYR A 56 4.03 3.95 -2.43
C TYR A 56 3.94 2.44 -2.54
N VAL A 57 4.69 1.89 -3.50
CA VAL A 57 4.94 0.46 -3.68
C VAL A 57 6.46 0.26 -3.65
N GLY A 58 6.95 -0.72 -2.90
CA GLY A 58 8.35 -1.09 -2.93
C GLY A 58 8.57 -2.60 -2.82
N LYS A 59 9.66 -3.08 -3.42
CA LYS A 59 10.15 -4.45 -3.22
C LYS A 59 11.13 -4.55 -2.04
N ALA A 60 11.30 -5.76 -1.52
CA ALA A 60 12.30 -6.07 -0.51
C ALA A 60 12.86 -7.49 -0.69
N LYS A 61 14.16 -7.67 -0.42
CA LYS A 61 14.78 -9.00 -0.21
C LYS A 61 14.37 -9.61 1.13
N SER A 62 14.21 -8.74 2.13
CA SER A 62 13.66 -9.05 3.45
C SER A 62 12.66 -7.97 3.84
N LEU A 63 11.38 -8.31 3.86
CA LEU A 63 10.29 -7.42 4.24
C LEU A 63 10.51 -6.85 5.65
N LYS A 64 10.90 -7.69 6.62
CA LYS A 64 11.21 -7.26 7.99
C LYS A 64 12.29 -6.17 8.04
N ASN A 65 13.37 -6.34 7.29
CA ASN A 65 14.49 -5.38 7.30
C ASN A 65 14.11 -4.09 6.60
N ARG A 66 13.48 -4.18 5.42
CA ARG A 66 13.12 -3.00 4.62
C ARG A 66 12.09 -2.14 5.34
N VAL A 67 11.01 -2.75 5.85
CA VAL A 67 9.98 -1.99 6.57
C VAL A 67 10.53 -1.46 7.90
N GLY A 68 11.45 -2.20 8.53
CA GLY A 68 12.17 -1.74 9.71
C GLY A 68 12.92 -0.43 9.52
N GLN A 69 13.44 -0.15 8.31
CA GLN A 69 14.11 1.13 8.02
C GLN A 69 13.18 2.32 8.20
N TYR A 70 11.92 2.21 7.76
CA TYR A 70 10.92 3.28 7.93
C TYR A 70 10.46 3.41 9.40
N ALA A 71 10.37 2.29 10.13
CA ALA A 71 9.95 2.27 11.53
C ALA A 71 10.93 2.92 12.51
N GLN A 72 12.19 3.10 12.10
CA GLN A 72 13.25 3.74 12.89
C GLN A 72 13.11 5.28 12.95
N GLY A 73 12.47 5.90 11.96
CA GLY A 73 12.13 7.32 11.98
C GLY A 73 13.29 8.31 11.83
N ARG A 74 14.49 7.87 11.42
CA ARG A 74 15.68 8.72 11.24
C ARG A 74 16.38 8.47 9.92
N GLY A 75 17.06 9.49 9.37
CA GLY A 75 17.86 9.37 8.15
C GLY A 75 17.05 9.29 6.85
N HIS A 76 15.85 9.88 6.83
CA HIS A 76 14.96 9.88 5.67
C HIS A 76 14.95 11.25 4.99
N THR A 77 14.78 11.26 3.66
CA THR A 77 14.50 12.50 2.92
C THR A 77 13.12 13.05 3.30
N ASN A 78 12.89 14.34 3.04
CA ASN A 78 11.59 14.97 3.29
C ASN A 78 10.43 14.26 2.58
N ALA A 79 10.67 13.73 1.37
CA ALA A 79 9.65 12.97 0.62
C ALA A 79 9.24 11.70 1.37
N ILE A 80 10.22 10.93 1.87
CA ILE A 80 9.97 9.70 2.64
C ILE A 80 9.27 10.04 3.96
N TYR A 81 9.70 11.10 4.65
CA TYR A 81 9.07 11.50 5.91
C TYR A 81 7.58 11.83 5.73
N ARG A 82 7.24 12.58 4.67
CA ARG A 82 5.85 12.89 4.32
C ARG A 82 5.05 11.64 3.97
N MET A 83 5.62 10.73 3.18
CA MET A 83 5.00 9.45 2.83
C MET A 83 4.68 8.63 4.08
N ILE A 84 5.66 8.48 4.98
CA ILE A 84 5.48 7.79 6.26
C ILE A 84 4.33 8.45 7.02
N HIS A 85 4.37 9.77 7.24
CA HIS A 85 3.37 10.48 8.02
C HIS A 85 1.94 10.33 7.47
N GLN A 86 1.77 10.19 6.15
CA GLN A 86 0.46 9.98 5.53
C GLN A 86 0.00 8.52 5.55
N THR A 87 0.90 7.57 5.78
CA THR A 87 0.59 6.14 5.80
C THR A 87 -0.31 5.82 6.98
N VAL A 88 -1.46 5.19 6.73
CA VAL A 88 -2.39 4.71 7.77
C VAL A 88 -2.40 3.19 7.87
N SER A 89 -2.02 2.50 6.80
CA SER A 89 -1.90 1.05 6.77
C SER A 89 -0.87 0.61 5.75
N MET A 90 -0.47 -0.65 5.85
CA MET A 90 0.41 -1.30 4.89
C MET A 90 -0.16 -2.64 4.49
N GLU A 91 0.05 -2.99 3.22
CA GLU A 91 -0.26 -4.32 2.71
C GLU A 91 0.99 -4.97 2.17
N VAL A 92 1.09 -6.29 2.29
CA VAL A 92 2.30 -7.03 1.94
C VAL A 92 1.95 -8.32 1.22
N ILE A 93 2.68 -8.57 0.13
CA ILE A 93 2.66 -9.82 -0.62
C ILE A 93 4.05 -10.44 -0.51
N VAL A 94 4.11 -11.61 0.14
CA VAL A 94 5.35 -12.41 0.22
C VAL A 94 5.51 -13.17 -1.09
N THR A 95 6.72 -13.16 -1.65
CA THR A 95 7.07 -13.93 -2.86
C THR A 95 8.04 -15.04 -2.53
N ALA A 96 8.22 -16.01 -3.43
CA ALA A 96 9.21 -17.07 -3.26
C ALA A 96 10.62 -16.55 -3.57
N THR A 97 10.74 -15.64 -4.55
CA THR A 97 12.03 -15.12 -5.03
C THR A 97 12.06 -13.60 -5.11
N GLU A 98 13.28 -13.04 -5.16
CA GLU A 98 13.49 -11.61 -5.41
C GLU A 98 13.01 -11.19 -6.82
N THR A 99 13.16 -12.07 -7.80
CA THR A 99 12.72 -11.81 -9.19
C THR A 99 11.21 -11.67 -9.29
N GLU A 100 10.45 -12.52 -8.60
CA GLU A 100 9.00 -12.39 -8.50
C GLU A 100 8.60 -11.07 -7.84
N ALA A 101 9.28 -10.68 -6.75
CA ALA A 101 9.01 -9.40 -6.09
C ALA A 101 9.27 -8.22 -7.03
N LEU A 102 10.34 -8.26 -7.83
CA LEU A 102 10.67 -7.25 -8.82
C LEU A 102 9.58 -7.13 -9.89
N LEU A 103 9.16 -8.25 -10.47
CA LEU A 103 8.12 -8.27 -11.50
C LEU A 103 6.78 -7.78 -10.97
N LEU A 104 6.40 -8.24 -9.77
CA LEU A 104 5.16 -7.84 -9.11
C LEU A 104 5.16 -6.34 -8.80
N GLU A 105 6.24 -5.82 -8.21
CA GLU A 105 6.38 -4.39 -7.90
C GLU A 105 6.30 -3.54 -9.18
N THR A 106 7.04 -3.93 -10.23
CA THR A 106 7.00 -3.23 -11.52
C THR A 106 5.58 -3.17 -12.08
N ASN A 107 4.82 -4.28 -12.00
CA ASN A 107 3.44 -4.33 -12.45
C ASN A 107 2.52 -3.45 -11.60
N MET A 108 2.70 -3.45 -10.28
CA MET A 108 1.91 -2.64 -9.36
C MET A 108 2.18 -1.14 -9.55
N ILE A 109 3.44 -0.72 -9.69
CA ILE A 109 3.79 0.68 -9.97
C ILE A 109 3.20 1.13 -11.30
N LYS A 110 3.29 0.32 -12.36
CA LYS A 110 2.71 0.64 -13.68
C LYS A 110 1.19 0.82 -13.62
N ARG A 111 0.49 -0.02 -12.85
CA ARG A 111 -0.98 0.00 -12.73
C ARG A 111 -1.49 1.11 -11.80
N LEU A 112 -0.85 1.29 -10.66
CA LEU A 112 -1.33 2.17 -9.59
C LEU A 112 -0.76 3.58 -9.67
N ARG A 113 0.40 3.74 -10.33
CA ARG A 113 1.17 5.00 -10.43
C ARG A 113 1.24 5.77 -9.10
N PRO A 114 1.73 5.15 -8.02
CA PRO A 114 1.72 5.78 -6.70
C PRO A 114 2.48 7.11 -6.69
N ARG A 115 1.92 8.12 -6.02
CA ARG A 115 2.46 9.48 -6.01
C ARG A 115 3.94 9.55 -5.60
N TYR A 116 4.33 8.80 -4.57
CA TYR A 116 5.71 8.82 -4.08
C TYR A 116 6.67 8.00 -4.94
N ASN A 117 6.22 6.98 -5.66
CA ASN A 117 7.07 6.30 -6.64
C ASN A 117 7.43 7.23 -7.81
N VAL A 118 6.50 8.10 -8.24
CA VAL A 118 6.77 9.09 -9.28
C VAL A 118 7.71 10.18 -8.75
N LEU A 119 7.40 10.76 -7.58
CA LEU A 119 8.21 11.82 -6.97
C LEU A 119 9.66 11.39 -6.69
N MET A 120 9.86 10.13 -6.27
CA MET A 120 11.19 9.61 -5.92
C MET A 120 11.96 9.05 -7.12
N ARG A 121 11.34 8.89 -8.29
CA ARG A 121 12.03 8.38 -9.49
C ARG A 121 13.06 9.38 -10.03
N ASP A 122 12.80 10.68 -9.89
CA ASP A 122 13.67 11.74 -10.37
C ASP A 122 14.82 12.05 -9.40
N ASP A 123 14.67 11.62 -8.14
CA ASP A 123 15.71 11.68 -7.13
C ASP A 123 16.52 10.38 -7.20
N LYS A 124 17.73 10.44 -7.79
CA LYS A 124 18.62 9.31 -8.16
C LYS A 124 19.08 8.41 -6.99
N SER A 125 18.44 8.54 -5.84
CA SER A 125 18.85 8.02 -4.55
C SER A 125 17.87 6.97 -4.02
N PHE A 126 17.28 6.10 -4.87
CA PHE A 126 16.49 4.97 -4.37
C PHE A 126 16.84 3.62 -5.03
N PRO A 127 17.08 2.55 -4.23
CA PRO A 127 17.70 1.29 -4.67
C PRO A 127 16.72 0.23 -5.23
#